data_AF-A0A533W2R2-F1
#
_entry.id   AF-A0A533W2R2-F1
#
_cell.length_a   1.000
_cell.length_b   1.000
_cell.length_c   1.000
_cell.angle_alpha   90.00
_cell.angle_beta   90.00
_cell.angle_gamma   90.00
#
_symmetry.space_group_name_H-M   'P 1'
#
loop_
_entity.id
_entity.type
_entity.pdbx_description
1 polymer ?
#
loop_
_entity_poly.entity_id
_entity_poly.type
_entity_poly.pdbx_seq_one_letter_code
_entity_poly.pdbx_strand_id
1 'polypeptide(L)'
;MSTATKNSLEKVAEEFYKEVTAELEEGRAQALKSLEEVGRETTEAVTKIIEAGNKQAESLTRQITGSAELRSRNLQLRAIEEAVGEVFEMAMAKVAKASPGESEKAITHLLTEGVEFIGPEARVGCSEKDKKIVSAVIKKLNNDSSKLTLDDEDVRT
;
A
#
# COMPACT_ATOMS: atom_id res chain seq x y z
N MET A 1 66.01 -39.27 -67.10
CA MET A 1 65.96 -38.38 -65.92
C MET A 1 66.99 -38.87 -64.92
N SER A 2 67.85 -38.01 -64.38
CA SER A 2 68.89 -38.43 -63.42
C SER A 2 68.26 -38.69 -62.04
N THR A 3 68.86 -39.59 -61.27
CA THR A 3 68.42 -40.00 -59.93
C THR A 3 68.25 -38.82 -58.96
N ALA A 4 69.04 -37.76 -59.16
CA ALA A 4 68.97 -36.53 -58.37
C ALA A 4 67.64 -35.78 -58.55
N THR A 5 67.08 -35.76 -59.76
CA THR A 5 65.80 -35.07 -60.05
C THR A 5 64.60 -35.79 -59.46
N LYS A 6 64.66 -37.13 -59.35
CA LYS A 6 63.62 -37.92 -58.65
C LYS A 6 63.66 -37.68 -57.15
N ASN A 7 64.85 -37.73 -56.54
CA ASN A 7 65.00 -37.50 -55.11
C ASN A 7 64.58 -36.08 -54.69
N SER A 8 64.84 -35.05 -55.52
CA SER A 8 64.38 -33.69 -55.24
C SER A 8 62.86 -33.56 -55.32
N LEU A 9 62.22 -34.24 -56.29
CA LEU A 9 60.77 -34.18 -56.47
C LEU A 9 60.03 -34.90 -55.33
N GLU A 10 60.54 -36.06 -54.89
CA GLU A 10 60.01 -36.77 -53.71
C GLU A 10 60.13 -35.92 -52.44
N LYS A 11 61.25 -35.24 -52.25
CA LYS A 11 61.47 -34.39 -51.08
C LYS A 11 60.52 -33.20 -51.03
N VAL A 12 60.31 -32.52 -52.17
CA VAL A 12 59.34 -31.42 -52.29
C VAL A 12 57.91 -31.92 -52.04
N ALA A 13 57.55 -33.08 -52.56
CA ALA A 13 56.23 -33.67 -52.33
C ALA A 13 56.01 -34.03 -50.85
N GLU A 14 57.04 -34.55 -50.17
CA GLU A 14 56.98 -34.90 -48.76
C GLU A 14 56.91 -33.65 -47.85
N GLU A 15 57.68 -32.61 -48.17
CA GLU A 15 57.64 -31.31 -47.48
C GLU A 15 56.25 -30.66 -47.64
N PHE A 16 55.71 -30.63 -48.86
CA PHE A 16 54.35 -30.11 -49.12
C PHE A 16 53.29 -30.90 -48.35
N TYR A 17 53.40 -32.24 -48.32
CA TYR A 17 52.43 -33.07 -47.59
C TYR A 17 52.48 -32.80 -46.09
N LYS A 18 53.68 -32.64 -45.51
CA LYS A 18 53.85 -32.28 -44.09
C LYS A 18 53.27 -30.91 -43.78
N GLU A 19 53.53 -29.92 -44.62
CA GLU A 19 53.02 -28.55 -44.46
C GLU A 19 51.49 -28.52 -44.51
N VAL A 20 50.88 -29.11 -45.53
CA VAL A 20 49.41 -29.18 -45.67
C VAL A 20 48.76 -29.91 -44.51
N THR A 21 49.38 -31.01 -44.04
CA THR A 21 48.85 -31.78 -42.90
C THR A 21 48.93 -30.96 -41.61
N ALA A 22 50.04 -30.25 -41.39
CA ALA A 22 50.21 -29.38 -40.23
C ALA A 22 49.19 -28.22 -40.22
N GLU A 23 48.96 -27.57 -41.36
CA GLU A 23 47.94 -26.53 -41.48
C GLU A 23 46.52 -27.05 -41.19
N LEU A 24 46.19 -28.25 -41.69
CA LEU A 24 44.91 -28.91 -41.42
C LEU A 24 44.73 -29.26 -39.93
N GLU A 25 45.78 -29.76 -39.28
CA GLU A 25 45.75 -30.07 -37.85
C GLU A 25 45.62 -28.81 -37.00
N GLU A 26 46.33 -27.73 -37.36
CA GLU A 26 46.22 -26.44 -36.69
C GLU A 26 44.83 -25.85 -36.86
N GLY A 27 44.30 -25.83 -38.09
CA GLY A 27 42.94 -25.35 -38.37
C GLY A 27 41.87 -26.14 -37.61
N ARG A 28 42.03 -27.47 -37.53
CA ARG A 28 41.16 -28.32 -36.73
C ARG A 28 41.24 -28.00 -35.23
N ALA A 29 42.45 -27.81 -34.70
CA ALA A 29 42.65 -27.48 -33.29
C ALA A 29 42.05 -26.11 -32.94
N GLN A 30 42.23 -25.11 -33.79
CA GLN A 30 41.63 -23.79 -33.64
C GLN A 30 40.09 -23.86 -33.71
N ALA A 31 39.52 -24.60 -34.66
CA ALA A 31 38.07 -24.74 -34.78
C ALA A 31 37.44 -25.41 -33.54
N LEU A 32 38.08 -26.45 -33.00
CA LEU A 32 37.62 -27.12 -31.78
C LEU A 32 37.69 -26.18 -30.57
N LYS A 33 38.78 -25.43 -30.43
CA LYS A 33 38.94 -24.45 -29.35
C LYS A 33 37.88 -23.35 -29.43
N SER A 34 37.63 -22.80 -30.62
CA SER A 34 36.58 -21.79 -30.83
C SER A 34 35.19 -22.34 -30.51
N LEU A 35 34.92 -23.60 -30.87
CA LEU A 35 33.64 -24.24 -30.56
C LEU A 35 33.44 -24.40 -29.04
N GLU A 36 34.48 -24.80 -28.32
CA GLU A 36 34.45 -24.94 -26.86
C GLU A 36 34.22 -23.57 -26.18
N GLU A 37 34.94 -22.54 -26.64
CA GLU A 37 34.82 -21.17 -26.13
C GLU A 37 33.40 -20.62 -26.34
N VAL A 38 32.89 -20.70 -27.57
CA VAL A 38 31.52 -20.25 -27.90
C VAL A 38 30.48 -21.07 -27.12
N GLY A 39 30.69 -22.37 -26.94
CA GLY A 39 29.80 -23.23 -26.16
C GLY A 39 29.72 -22.82 -24.69
N ARG A 40 30.88 -22.49 -24.09
CA ARG A 40 30.95 -21.97 -22.71
C ARG A 40 30.26 -20.61 -22.59
N GLU A 41 30.58 -19.67 -23.47
CA GLU A 41 29.99 -18.32 -23.46
C GLU A 41 28.47 -18.37 -23.64
N THR A 42 27.99 -19.22 -24.55
CA THR A 42 26.55 -19.42 -24.78
C THR A 42 25.88 -19.97 -23.53
N THR A 43 26.49 -20.96 -22.86
CA THR A 43 25.96 -21.53 -21.63
C THR A 43 25.88 -20.48 -20.52
N GLU A 44 26.92 -19.67 -20.33
CA GLU A 44 26.93 -18.58 -19.36
C GLU A 44 25.88 -17.51 -19.67
N ALA A 45 25.68 -17.16 -20.94
CA ALA A 45 24.66 -16.23 -21.37
C ALA A 45 23.25 -16.76 -21.09
N VAL A 46 22.99 -18.04 -21.39
CA VAL A 46 21.70 -18.69 -21.10
C VAL A 46 21.42 -18.71 -19.60
N THR A 47 22.41 -19.09 -18.77
CA THR A 47 22.24 -19.07 -17.31
C THR A 47 21.90 -17.68 -16.80
N LYS A 48 22.59 -16.63 -17.28
CA LYS A 48 22.29 -15.24 -16.91
C LYS A 48 20.87 -14.82 -17.29
N ILE A 49 20.40 -15.21 -18.48
CA ILE A 49 19.03 -14.91 -18.94
C ILE A 49 18.00 -15.58 -18.02
N ILE A 50 18.21 -16.85 -17.68
CA ILE A 50 17.29 -17.60 -16.80
C ILE A 50 17.27 -16.98 -15.40
N GLU A 51 18.43 -16.66 -14.82
CA GLU A 51 18.52 -16.03 -13.51
C GLU A 51 17.85 -14.65 -13.48
N ALA A 52 18.06 -13.83 -14.51
CA ALA A 52 17.42 -12.53 -14.64
C ALA A 52 15.90 -12.67 -14.74
N GLY A 53 15.41 -13.61 -15.54
CA GLY A 53 13.98 -13.92 -15.68
C GLY A 53 13.37 -14.35 -14.35
N ASN A 54 14.04 -15.23 -13.60
CA ASN A 54 13.57 -15.68 -12.27
C ASN A 54 13.49 -14.51 -11.27
N LYS A 55 14.51 -13.66 -11.21
CA LYS A 55 14.51 -12.46 -10.34
C LYS A 55 13.38 -11.50 -10.70
N GLN A 56 13.14 -11.28 -11.99
CA GLN A 56 12.07 -10.41 -12.45
C GLN A 56 10.70 -10.99 -12.11
N ALA A 57 10.50 -12.30 -12.30
CA ALA A 57 9.27 -12.99 -11.94
C ALA A 57 8.98 -12.86 -10.44
N GLU A 58 9.98 -13.11 -9.59
CA GLU A 58 9.83 -12.96 -8.14
C GLU A 58 9.46 -11.52 -7.74
N SER A 59 10.15 -10.53 -8.32
CA SER A 59 9.86 -9.11 -8.07
C SER A 59 8.42 -8.77 -8.46
N LEU A 60 7.96 -9.23 -9.62
CA LEU A 60 6.60 -8.98 -10.10
C LEU A 60 5.56 -9.67 -9.21
N THR A 61 5.82 -10.92 -8.79
CA THR A 61 4.95 -11.63 -7.85
C THR A 61 4.81 -10.86 -6.54
N ARG A 62 5.93 -10.41 -5.94
CA ARG A 62 5.89 -9.60 -4.71
C ARG A 62 5.10 -8.32 -4.90
N GLN A 63 5.25 -7.63 -6.02
CA GLN A 63 4.51 -6.41 -6.32
C GLN A 63 3.00 -6.67 -6.48
N ILE A 64 2.62 -7.73 -7.20
CA ILE A 64 1.21 -8.12 -7.39
C ILE A 64 0.57 -8.46 -6.05
N THR A 65 1.19 -9.35 -5.28
CA THR A 65 0.67 -9.78 -3.98
C THR A 65 0.59 -8.61 -2.99
N GLY A 66 1.65 -7.81 -2.90
CA GLY A 66 1.66 -6.63 -2.03
C GLY A 66 0.59 -5.60 -2.41
N SER A 67 0.38 -5.37 -3.71
CA SER A 67 -0.68 -4.48 -4.20
C SER A 67 -2.08 -5.02 -3.89
N ALA A 68 -2.29 -6.33 -4.05
CA ALA A 68 -3.54 -7.00 -3.72
C ALA A 68 -3.86 -6.91 -2.22
N GLU A 69 -2.87 -7.14 -1.36
CA GLU A 69 -3.00 -7.01 0.09
C GLU A 69 -3.36 -5.58 0.51
N LEU A 70 -2.67 -4.57 -0.05
CA LEU A 70 -2.98 -3.16 0.21
C LEU A 70 -4.41 -2.80 -0.22
N ARG A 71 -4.83 -3.27 -1.40
CA ARG A 71 -6.20 -3.05 -1.89
C ARG A 71 -7.24 -3.71 -0.97
N SER A 72 -6.98 -4.93 -0.51
CA SER A 72 -7.86 -5.63 0.43
C SER A 72 -8.01 -4.86 1.76
N ARG A 73 -6.90 -4.39 2.34
CA ARG A 73 -6.93 -3.56 3.55
C ARG A 73 -7.71 -2.26 3.36
N ASN A 74 -7.50 -1.57 2.23
CA ASN A 74 -8.24 -0.35 1.92
C ASN A 74 -9.75 -0.58 1.80
N LEU A 75 -10.18 -1.71 1.23
CA LEU A 75 -11.59 -2.07 1.17
C LEU A 75 -12.16 -2.32 2.57
N GLN A 76 -11.41 -3.01 3.44
CA GLN A 76 -11.83 -3.24 4.83
C GLN A 76 -11.97 -1.93 5.60
N LEU A 77 -11.00 -1.01 5.45
CA LEU A 77 -11.06 0.30 6.11
C LEU A 77 -12.27 1.11 5.64
N ARG A 78 -12.54 1.14 4.34
CA ARG A 78 -13.74 1.80 3.80
C ARG A 78 -15.03 1.20 4.36
N ALA A 79 -15.13 -0.12 4.42
CA ALA A 79 -16.31 -0.77 4.99
C ALA A 79 -16.50 -0.41 6.48
N ILE A 80 -15.40 -0.28 7.23
CA ILE A 80 -15.46 0.19 8.62
C ILE A 80 -15.91 1.65 8.69
N GLU A 81 -15.34 2.52 7.85
CA GLU A 81 -15.72 3.95 7.78
C GLU A 81 -17.20 4.12 7.43
N GLU A 82 -17.70 3.37 6.45
CA GLU A 82 -19.11 3.36 6.06
C GLU A 82 -20.00 2.90 7.22
N ALA A 83 -19.68 1.76 7.84
CA ALA A 83 -20.45 1.24 8.98
C ALA A 83 -20.46 2.21 10.18
N VAL A 84 -19.33 2.85 10.46
CA VAL A 84 -19.24 3.88 11.51
C VAL A 84 -20.10 5.09 11.13
N GLY A 85 -20.03 5.55 9.88
CA GLY A 85 -20.86 6.62 9.35
C GLY A 85 -22.35 6.33 9.53
N GLU A 86 -22.81 5.14 9.15
CA GLU A 86 -24.20 4.71 9.32
C GLU A 86 -24.63 4.73 10.79
N VAL A 87 -23.78 4.25 11.71
CA VAL A 87 -24.08 4.29 13.14
C VAL A 87 -24.23 5.71 13.65
N PHE A 88 -23.34 6.63 13.24
CA PHE A 88 -23.45 8.04 13.60
C PHE A 88 -24.72 8.68 13.03
N GLU A 89 -25.04 8.44 11.76
CA GLU A 89 -26.26 8.94 11.13
C GLU A 89 -27.52 8.43 11.85
N MET A 90 -27.56 7.13 12.19
CA MET A 90 -28.66 6.54 12.96
C MET A 90 -28.78 7.15 14.35
N ALA A 91 -27.65 7.36 15.05
CA ALA A 91 -27.64 7.97 16.36
C ALA A 91 -28.14 9.42 16.31
N MET A 92 -27.63 10.23 15.36
CA MET A 92 -28.08 11.61 15.15
C MET A 92 -29.56 11.67 14.80
N ALA A 93 -30.03 10.78 13.91
CA ALA A 93 -31.44 10.71 13.55
C ALA A 93 -32.34 10.35 14.75
N LYS A 94 -31.85 9.49 15.65
CA LYS A 94 -32.56 9.15 16.89
C LYS A 94 -32.63 10.35 17.84
N VAL A 95 -31.53 11.09 18.01
CA VAL A 95 -31.50 12.32 18.82
C VAL A 95 -32.44 13.38 18.24
N ALA A 96 -32.41 13.59 16.92
CA ALA A 96 -33.28 14.55 16.24
C ALA A 96 -34.78 14.22 16.34
N LYS A 97 -35.12 12.94 16.56
CA LYS A 97 -36.50 12.46 16.72
C LYS A 97 -36.91 12.29 18.20
N ALA A 98 -36.09 12.73 19.15
CA ALA A 98 -36.42 12.64 20.57
C ALA A 98 -37.75 13.34 20.87
N SER A 99 -38.61 12.68 21.65
CA SER A 99 -39.86 13.28 22.10
C SER A 99 -39.59 14.44 23.07
N PRO A 100 -40.52 15.40 23.24
CA PRO A 100 -40.32 16.53 24.15
C PRO A 100 -39.93 16.13 25.57
N GLY A 101 -40.49 15.02 26.09
CA GLY A 101 -40.15 14.51 27.42
C GLY A 101 -38.77 13.86 27.51
N GLU A 102 -38.29 13.24 26.43
CA GLU A 102 -36.91 12.73 26.35
C GLU A 102 -35.92 13.89 26.25
N SER A 103 -36.22 14.91 25.45
CA SER A 103 -35.41 16.13 25.34
C SER A 103 -35.32 16.87 26.67
N GLU A 104 -36.43 17.04 27.40
CA GLU A 104 -36.41 17.68 28.73
C GLU A 104 -35.54 16.89 29.73
N LYS A 105 -35.62 15.56 29.74
CA LYS A 105 -34.76 14.70 30.58
C LYS A 105 -33.28 14.85 30.21
N ALA A 106 -32.96 14.82 28.92
CA ALA A 106 -31.59 14.97 28.45
C ALA A 106 -31.02 16.34 28.81
N ILE A 107 -31.77 17.43 28.56
CA ILE A 107 -31.38 18.79 28.93
C ILE A 107 -31.18 18.92 30.43
N THR A 108 -32.08 18.35 31.24
CA THR A 108 -31.92 18.34 32.71
C THR A 108 -30.63 17.67 33.12
N HIS A 109 -30.34 16.48 32.57
CA HIS A 109 -29.11 15.76 32.89
C HIS A 109 -27.85 16.54 32.48
N LEU A 110 -27.82 17.07 31.26
CA LEU A 110 -26.70 17.86 30.74
C LEU A 110 -26.44 19.13 31.57
N LEU A 111 -27.50 19.81 32.01
CA LEU A 111 -27.36 21.00 32.86
C LEU A 111 -26.92 20.65 34.29
N THR A 112 -27.39 19.53 34.84
CA THR A 112 -26.91 19.05 36.15
C THR A 112 -25.43 18.70 36.09
N GLU A 113 -24.98 17.93 35.08
CA GLU A 113 -23.55 17.63 34.88
C GLU A 113 -22.74 18.93 34.67
N GLY A 114 -23.29 19.88 33.91
CA GLY A 114 -22.69 21.19 33.71
C GLY A 114 -22.51 21.96 35.03
N VAL A 115 -23.52 21.96 35.91
CA VAL A 115 -23.43 22.58 37.24
C VAL A 115 -22.37 21.91 38.11
N GLU A 116 -22.28 20.58 38.08
CA GLU A 116 -21.28 19.83 38.85
C GLU A 116 -19.86 20.16 38.39
N PHE A 117 -19.65 20.34 37.09
CA PHE A 117 -18.31 20.55 36.53
C PHE A 117 -17.88 22.02 36.45
N ILE A 118 -18.78 22.92 36.03
CA ILE A 118 -18.51 24.35 35.83
C ILE A 118 -18.78 25.15 37.12
N GLY A 119 -19.72 24.68 37.93
CA GLY A 119 -20.16 25.34 39.16
C GLY A 119 -21.60 25.88 39.08
N PRO A 120 -22.20 26.25 40.22
CA PRO A 120 -23.62 26.59 40.33
C PRO A 120 -23.99 27.97 39.76
N GLU A 121 -23.01 28.83 39.47
CA GLU A 121 -23.22 30.16 38.91
C GLU A 121 -22.70 30.22 37.47
N ALA A 122 -23.47 29.66 36.53
CA ALA A 122 -23.09 29.54 35.12
C ALA A 122 -24.13 30.16 34.18
N ARG A 123 -23.65 30.63 33.02
CA ARG A 123 -24.49 31.07 31.90
C ARG A 123 -24.76 29.91 30.95
N VAL A 124 -26.02 29.75 30.54
CA VAL A 124 -26.49 28.68 29.67
C VAL A 124 -26.92 29.26 28.32
N GLY A 125 -26.17 28.96 27.27
CA GLY A 125 -26.57 29.24 25.88
C GLY A 125 -27.34 28.06 25.28
N CYS A 126 -28.38 28.34 24.50
CA CYS A 126 -29.12 27.31 23.77
C CYS A 126 -29.60 27.80 22.40
N SER A 127 -30.13 26.87 21.59
CA SER A 127 -30.80 27.22 20.33
C SER A 127 -32.13 27.93 20.60
N GLU A 128 -32.61 28.71 19.64
CA GLU A 128 -33.90 29.40 19.74
C GLU A 128 -35.07 28.41 19.91
N LYS A 129 -34.98 27.23 19.28
CA LYS A 129 -36.00 26.18 19.34
C LYS A 129 -36.16 25.60 20.75
N ASP A 130 -35.06 25.50 21.49
CA ASP A 130 -35.01 24.85 22.79
C ASP A 130 -35.19 25.84 23.96
N LYS A 131 -35.17 27.15 23.69
CA LYS A 131 -35.22 28.23 24.68
C LYS A 131 -36.33 28.07 25.72
N LYS A 132 -37.52 27.64 25.29
CA LYS A 132 -38.65 27.39 26.20
C LYS A 132 -38.36 26.24 27.17
N ILE A 133 -37.88 25.11 26.68
CA ILE A 133 -37.60 23.91 27.49
C ILE A 133 -36.43 24.19 28.44
N VAL A 134 -35.35 24.78 27.93
CA VAL A 134 -34.17 25.14 28.72
C VAL A 134 -34.53 26.12 29.84
N SER A 135 -35.34 27.14 29.56
CA SER A 135 -35.79 28.09 30.59
C SER A 135 -36.61 27.43 31.70
N ALA A 136 -37.41 26.41 31.36
CA ALA A 136 -38.21 25.67 32.33
C ALA A 136 -37.33 24.78 33.22
N VAL A 137 -36.33 24.12 32.63
CA VAL A 137 -35.36 23.30 33.36
C VAL A 137 -34.48 24.14 34.28
N ILE A 138 -33.97 25.29 33.81
CA ILE A 138 -33.20 26.24 34.65
C ILE A 138 -34.01 26.68 35.87
N LYS A 139 -35.29 27.03 35.70
CA LYS A 139 -36.16 27.41 36.83
C LYS A 139 -36.29 26.29 37.85
N LYS A 140 -36.38 25.03 37.41
CA LYS A 140 -36.42 23.87 38.31
C LYS A 140 -35.11 23.73 39.09
N LEU A 141 -33.95 23.77 38.41
CA LEU A 141 -32.64 23.59 39.04
C LEU A 141 -32.25 24.75 39.98
N ASN A 142 -32.67 25.97 39.68
CA ASN A 142 -32.42 27.13 40.54
C ASN A 142 -33.25 27.14 41.82
N ASN A 143 -34.38 26.42 41.86
CA ASN A 143 -35.17 26.29 43.09
C ASN A 143 -34.47 25.42 44.14
N ASP A 144 -33.53 24.56 43.72
CA ASP A 144 -32.84 23.65 44.63
C ASP A 144 -31.54 24.26 45.18
N SER A 145 -30.61 24.67 44.32
CA SER A 145 -29.29 25.16 44.78
C SER A 145 -28.44 25.94 43.75
N SER A 146 -28.89 26.06 42.50
CA SER A 146 -28.12 26.72 41.43
C SER A 146 -28.55 28.17 41.19
N LYS A 147 -27.70 28.97 40.54
CA LYS A 147 -28.01 30.30 40.01
C LYS A 147 -27.65 30.38 38.53
N LEU A 148 -28.22 29.46 37.75
CA LEU A 148 -28.07 29.45 36.30
C LEU A 148 -28.83 30.62 35.68
N THR A 149 -28.19 31.30 34.73
CA THR A 149 -28.81 32.37 33.93
C THR A 149 -28.81 31.97 32.46
N LEU A 150 -29.95 32.11 31.79
CA LEU A 150 -30.04 31.89 30.34
C LEU A 150 -29.35 33.04 29.60
N ASP A 151 -28.58 32.73 28.58
CA ASP A 151 -27.94 33.74 27.74
C ASP A 151 -28.97 34.40 26.79
N ASP A 152 -28.72 35.67 26.46
CA ASP A 152 -29.60 36.47 25.61
C ASP A 152 -29.38 36.17 24.12
N GLU A 153 -28.16 35.80 23.75
CA GLU A 153 -27.80 35.42 22.38
C GLU A 153 -28.04 33.93 22.12
N ASP A 154 -28.73 33.61 21.03
CA ASP A 154 -28.97 32.23 20.63
C ASP A 154 -27.69 31.61 20.05
N VAL A 155 -27.41 30.37 20.45
CA VAL A 155 -26.27 29.61 19.90
C VAL A 155 -26.63 29.18 18.48
N ARG A 156 -25.91 29.74 17.49
CA ARG A 156 -26.01 29.32 16.09
C ARG A 156 -25.29 27.99 15.92
N THR A 157 -26.06 26.91 15.79
CA THR A 157 -25.59 25.57 15.42
C THR A 157 -25.77 25.31 13.94
#